data_AF-A0A6N8A612-F1
#
_entry.id   AF-A0A6N8A612-F1
#
_cell.length_a   1.000
_cell.length_b   1.000
_cell.length_c   1.000
_cell.angle_alpha   90.00
_cell.angle_beta   90.00
_cell.angle_gamma   90.00
#
_symmetry.space_group_name_H-M   'P 1'
#
loop_
_entity.id
_entity.type
_entity.pdbx_description
1 polymer ?
#
loop_
_entity_poly.entity_id
_entity_poly.type
_entity_poly.pdbx_seq_one_letter_code
_entity_poly.pdbx_strand_id
1 'polypeptide(L)'
;MISVDGQSGQVPSFLREIRKSGTKVIYVGYLRSPELITPIEHCKSEGDEFEERIAKLAEHDDGIIYVSAQDVAKPGDASYFSFDLIHPSRKSSRIIGERVAEVIKSSSF
;
A
#
# COMPACT_ATOMS: atom_id res chain seq x y z
N MET A 1 10.13 -8.90 9.13
CA MET A 1 8.94 -8.04 8.97
C MET A 1 7.71 -8.85 8.55
N ILE A 2 7.73 -9.51 7.38
CA ILE A 2 6.66 -10.39 6.85
C ILE A 2 7.32 -11.56 6.09
N SER A 3 6.82 -12.79 6.23
CA SER A 3 7.35 -13.97 5.52
C SER A 3 6.98 -13.97 4.02
N VAL A 4 7.69 -14.79 3.23
CA VAL A 4 7.51 -14.89 1.77
C VAL A 4 6.07 -15.25 1.37
N ASP A 5 5.41 -16.05 2.19
CA ASP A 5 4.01 -16.47 2.03
C ASP A 5 3.00 -15.51 2.69
N GLY A 6 3.46 -14.41 3.29
CA GLY A 6 2.60 -13.42 3.94
C GLY A 6 2.03 -13.83 5.31
N GLN A 7 2.25 -15.06 5.80
CA GLN A 7 1.50 -15.58 6.95
C GLN A 7 2.12 -15.26 8.32
N SER A 8 3.41 -14.94 8.39
CA SER A 8 4.14 -14.77 9.66
C SER A 8 5.02 -13.51 9.69
N GLY A 9 5.41 -13.07 10.89
CA GLY A 9 6.17 -11.85 11.11
C GLY A 9 5.38 -10.77 11.85
N GLN A 10 5.99 -9.60 11.99
CA GLN A 10 5.44 -8.48 12.78
C GLN A 10 4.18 -7.91 12.14
N VAL A 11 4.16 -7.73 10.82
CA VAL A 11 2.99 -7.14 10.12
C VAL A 11 1.77 -8.07 10.18
N PRO A 12 1.86 -9.36 9.79
CA PRO A 12 0.72 -10.27 9.93
C PRO A 12 0.25 -10.41 11.38
N SER A 13 1.17 -10.43 12.35
CA SER A 13 0.80 -10.53 13.78
C SER A 13 0.06 -9.30 14.27
N PHE A 14 0.49 -8.10 13.85
CA PHE A 14 -0.19 -6.85 14.20
C PHE A 14 -1.58 -6.75 13.55
N LEU A 15 -1.69 -7.10 12.26
CA LEU A 15 -2.99 -7.07 11.58
C LEU A 15 -3.95 -8.09 12.18
N ARG A 16 -3.49 -9.31 12.52
CA ARG A 16 -4.31 -10.28 13.26
C ARG A 16 -4.82 -9.74 14.59
N GLU A 17 -3.99 -8.98 15.32
CA GLU A 17 -4.42 -8.35 16.58
C GLU A 17 -5.57 -7.36 16.35
N ILE A 18 -5.46 -6.48 15.35
CA ILE A 18 -6.54 -5.54 14.97
C ILE A 18 -7.79 -6.31 14.54
N ARG A 19 -7.62 -7.39 13.78
CA ARG A 19 -8.71 -8.23 13.24
C ARG A 19 -9.46 -9.02 14.32
N LYS A 20 -8.90 -9.23 15.52
CA LYS A 20 -9.54 -10.02 16.61
C LYS A 20 -10.93 -9.52 17.00
N SER A 21 -11.19 -8.22 16.89
CA SER A 21 -12.50 -7.64 17.18
C SER A 21 -13.48 -7.67 16.00
N GLY A 22 -13.11 -8.31 14.89
CA GLY A 22 -13.87 -8.31 13.63
C GLY A 22 -13.61 -7.09 12.74
N THR A 23 -12.79 -6.13 13.18
CA THR A 23 -12.48 -4.86 12.46
C THR A 23 -11.87 -5.11 11.10
N LYS A 24 -12.56 -4.80 10.00
CA LYS A 24 -11.97 -4.88 8.65
C LYS A 24 -10.84 -3.86 8.48
N VAL A 25 -9.76 -4.27 7.81
CA VAL A 25 -8.55 -3.45 7.62
C VAL A 25 -8.36 -3.17 6.13
N ILE A 26 -8.13 -1.91 5.79
CA ILE A 26 -7.63 -1.51 4.48
C ILE A 26 -6.14 -1.20 4.64
N TYR A 27 -5.28 -1.97 3.96
CA TYR A 27 -3.86 -1.73 3.90
C TYR A 27 -3.52 -0.95 2.62
N VAL A 28 -3.00 0.27 2.76
CA VAL A 28 -2.67 1.14 1.62
C VAL A 28 -1.19 0.98 1.27
N GLY A 29 -0.91 0.65 0.01
CA GLY A 29 0.45 0.54 -0.52
C GLY A 29 1.12 1.90 -0.75
N TYR A 30 2.44 1.86 -0.90
CA TYR A 30 3.31 2.96 -1.22
C TYR A 30 3.18 3.40 -2.70
N LEU A 31 3.22 4.71 -2.89
CA LEU A 31 3.34 5.33 -4.21
C LEU A 31 4.71 5.00 -4.82
N ARG A 32 4.75 4.64 -6.10
CA ARG A 32 6.00 4.41 -6.84
C ARG A 32 6.39 5.60 -7.70
N SER A 33 7.68 5.74 -7.95
CA SER A 33 8.34 6.83 -8.70
C SER A 33 8.98 6.33 -10.00
N PRO A 34 8.22 5.73 -10.94
CA PRO A 34 8.79 5.22 -12.18
C PRO A 34 9.51 6.33 -12.95
N GLU A 35 10.74 6.04 -13.42
CA GLU A 35 11.56 6.96 -14.22
C GLU A 35 11.81 8.33 -13.56
N LEU A 36 11.73 8.40 -12.22
CA LEU A 36 12.00 9.61 -11.45
C LEU A 36 13.09 9.32 -10.40
N ILE A 37 14.10 10.18 -10.30
CA ILE A 37 15.13 10.06 -9.27
C ILE A 37 14.56 10.60 -7.95
N THR A 38 14.39 9.73 -6.97
CA THR A 38 13.92 10.08 -5.63
C THR A 38 14.92 9.67 -4.54
N PRO A 39 14.82 10.20 -3.31
CA PRO A 39 15.67 9.76 -2.20
C PRO A 39 15.49 8.27 -1.82
N ILE A 40 14.41 7.63 -2.25
CA ILE A 40 14.02 6.27 -1.84
C ILE A 40 14.23 5.21 -2.91
N GLU A 41 14.84 5.56 -4.07
CA GLU A 41 15.03 4.60 -5.19
C GLU A 41 15.80 3.34 -4.78
N HIS A 42 16.74 3.47 -3.86
CA HIS A 42 17.53 2.34 -3.34
C HIS A 42 16.71 1.33 -2.52
N CYS A 43 15.49 1.66 -2.13
CA CYS A 43 14.57 0.78 -1.40
C CYS A 43 13.51 0.14 -2.31
N LYS A 44 13.54 0.38 -3.63
CA LYS A 44 12.46 -0.02 -4.53
C LYS A 44 12.23 -1.53 -4.52
N SER A 45 13.30 -2.33 -4.66
CA SER A 45 13.20 -3.80 -4.68
C SER A 45 12.61 -4.35 -3.39
N GLU A 46 13.04 -3.82 -2.26
CA GLU A 46 12.58 -4.21 -0.93
C GLU A 46 11.12 -3.81 -0.73
N GLY A 47 10.72 -2.64 -1.22
CA GLY A 47 9.33 -2.18 -1.21
C GLY A 47 8.42 -3.05 -2.07
N ASP A 48 8.88 -3.42 -3.27
CA ASP A 48 8.14 -4.30 -4.20
C ASP A 48 7.95 -5.69 -3.58
N GLU A 49 9.02 -6.28 -3.04
CA GLU A 49 8.94 -7.58 -2.36
C GLU A 49 8.05 -7.51 -1.12
N PHE A 50 8.13 -6.43 -0.34
CA PHE A 50 7.29 -6.24 0.83
C PHE A 50 5.80 -6.16 0.47
N GLU A 51 5.44 -5.40 -0.57
CA GLU A 51 4.05 -5.27 -1.02
C GLU A 51 3.51 -6.53 -1.67
N GLU A 52 4.33 -7.32 -2.38
CA GLU A 52 3.92 -8.64 -2.87
C GLU A 52 3.51 -9.54 -1.70
N ARG A 53 4.26 -9.50 -0.59
CA ARG A 53 3.95 -10.27 0.62
C ARG A 53 2.70 -9.74 1.34
N ILE A 54 2.44 -8.44 1.29
CA ILE A 54 1.18 -7.85 1.79
C ILE A 54 -0.02 -8.32 0.95
N ALA A 55 0.12 -8.37 -0.37
CA ALA A 55 -0.92 -8.89 -1.25
C ALA A 55 -1.26 -10.35 -0.91
N LYS A 56 -0.25 -11.21 -0.74
CA LYS A 56 -0.44 -12.61 -0.28
C LYS A 56 -1.13 -12.70 1.08
N LEU A 57 -0.78 -11.83 2.02
CA LEU A 57 -1.47 -11.77 3.32
C LEU A 57 -2.97 -11.44 3.14
N ALA A 58 -3.31 -10.48 2.29
CA ALA A 58 -4.69 -10.11 2.01
C ALA A 58 -5.48 -11.22 1.29
N GLU A 59 -4.81 -12.06 0.49
CA GLU A 59 -5.42 -13.26 -0.11
C GLU A 59 -5.77 -14.35 0.93
N HIS A 60 -5.17 -14.30 2.12
CA HIS A 60 -5.38 -15.28 3.19
C HIS A 60 -6.35 -14.83 4.30
N ASP A 61 -6.77 -13.56 4.32
CA ASP A 61 -7.72 -13.01 5.30
C ASP A 61 -8.68 -12.05 4.60
N ASP A 62 -9.93 -12.51 4.36
CA ASP A 62 -10.99 -11.73 3.70
C ASP A 62 -11.35 -10.41 4.41
N GLY A 63 -10.87 -10.21 5.64
CA GLY A 63 -11.03 -8.97 6.36
C GLY A 63 -9.88 -7.98 6.20
N ILE A 64 -8.87 -8.30 5.41
CA ILE A 64 -7.77 -7.42 5.02
C ILE A 64 -7.88 -7.15 3.53
N ILE A 65 -8.03 -5.89 3.16
CA ILE A 65 -8.10 -5.46 1.76
C ILE A 65 -6.85 -4.66 1.44
N TYR A 66 -6.06 -5.13 0.47
CA TYR A 66 -4.89 -4.40 -0.01
C TYR A 66 -5.28 -3.42 -1.13
N VAL A 67 -4.94 -2.14 -0.97
CA VAL A 67 -5.11 -1.09 -1.97
C VAL A 67 -3.74 -0.65 -2.46
N SER A 68 -3.39 -1.07 -3.67
CA SER A 68 -2.13 -0.67 -4.31
C SER A 68 -2.16 0.80 -4.75
N ALA A 69 -1.02 1.47 -4.63
CA ALA A 69 -0.75 2.80 -5.17
C ALA A 69 0.38 2.80 -6.22
N GLN A 70 0.85 1.62 -6.65
CA GLN A 70 2.03 1.49 -7.51
C GLN A 70 1.85 2.14 -8.90
N ASP A 71 0.63 2.13 -9.43
CA ASP A 71 0.28 2.61 -10.77
C ASP A 71 -0.23 4.06 -10.78
N VAL A 72 -0.23 4.74 -9.63
CA VAL A 72 -0.80 6.09 -9.52
C VAL A 72 0.06 7.13 -10.24
N ALA A 73 1.38 7.08 -10.08
CA ALA A 73 2.29 8.02 -10.70
C ALA A 73 2.62 7.63 -12.15
N LYS A 74 2.69 8.63 -13.02
CA LYS A 74 3.16 8.44 -14.40
C LYS A 74 4.69 8.50 -14.45
N PRO A 75 5.33 7.75 -15.35
CA PRO A 75 6.78 7.80 -15.53
C PRO A 75 7.31 9.23 -15.69
N GLY A 76 8.30 9.60 -14.87
CA GLY A 76 8.97 10.90 -14.88
C GLY A 76 8.14 12.10 -14.39
N ASP A 77 6.87 11.93 -14.00
CA ASP A 77 6.00 13.05 -13.60
C ASP A 77 6.12 13.35 -12.09
N ALA A 78 7.00 14.29 -11.75
CA ALA A 78 7.21 14.75 -10.38
C ALA A 78 5.96 15.40 -9.75
N SER A 79 4.92 15.79 -10.51
CA SER A 79 3.69 16.38 -9.95
C SER A 79 2.88 15.42 -9.07
N TYR A 80 3.20 14.12 -9.13
CA TYR A 80 2.63 13.10 -8.24
C TYR A 80 3.27 13.09 -6.84
N PHE A 81 4.35 13.85 -6.62
CA PHE A 81 5.06 13.90 -5.35
C PHE A 81 5.02 15.29 -4.73
N SER A 82 5.20 15.34 -3.41
CA SER A 82 5.49 16.56 -2.68
C SER A 82 6.88 17.08 -3.06
N PHE A 83 7.25 18.26 -2.55
CA PHE A 83 8.53 18.91 -2.85
C PHE A 83 9.76 18.09 -2.43
N ASP A 84 9.58 17.11 -1.53
CA ASP A 84 10.64 16.21 -1.06
C ASP A 84 10.85 14.98 -1.95
N LEU A 85 10.00 14.77 -2.96
CA LEU A 85 10.02 13.60 -3.84
C LEU A 85 9.88 12.25 -3.11
N ILE A 86 9.38 12.25 -1.87
CA ILE A 86 9.13 11.05 -1.06
C ILE A 86 7.62 10.92 -0.82
N HIS A 87 6.98 12.00 -0.36
CA HIS A 87 5.58 11.96 -0.01
C HIS A 87 4.67 12.15 -1.23
N PRO A 88 3.46 11.54 -1.26
CA PRO A 88 2.47 11.84 -2.28
C PRO A 88 2.09 13.32 -2.32
N SER A 89 1.91 13.88 -3.51
CA SER A 89 1.32 15.21 -3.66
C SER A 89 -0.18 15.18 -3.35
N ARG A 90 -0.81 16.36 -3.22
CA ARG A 90 -2.28 16.46 -3.10
C ARG A 90 -3.03 15.74 -4.23
N LYS A 91 -2.46 15.74 -5.44
CA LYS A 91 -3.01 15.05 -6.62
C LYS A 91 -3.03 13.53 -6.39
N SER A 92 -1.90 12.96 -5.98
CA SER A 92 -1.79 11.52 -5.69
C SER A 92 -2.61 11.10 -4.48
N SER A 93 -2.58 11.88 -3.39
CA SER A 93 -3.40 11.62 -2.20
C SER A 93 -4.88 11.60 -2.52
N ARG A 94 -5.37 12.45 -3.44
CA ARG A 94 -6.76 12.41 -3.90
C ARG A 94 -7.06 11.09 -4.61
N ILE A 95 -6.24 10.68 -5.58
CA ILE A 95 -6.45 9.43 -6.33
C ILE A 95 -6.44 8.21 -5.40
N ILE A 96 -5.47 8.13 -4.47
CA ILE A 96 -5.38 7.05 -3.49
C ILE A 96 -6.59 7.08 -2.54
N GLY A 97 -6.98 8.26 -2.07
CA GLY A 97 -8.14 8.44 -1.21
C GLY A 97 -9.46 8.03 -1.88
N GLU A 98 -9.62 8.32 -3.17
CA GLU A 98 -10.76 7.89 -3.99
C GLU A 98 -10.82 6.35 -4.06
N ARG A 99 -9.70 5.67 -4.33
CA ARG A 99 -9.63 4.19 -4.32
C ARG A 99 -10.01 3.60 -2.96
N VAL A 100 -9.50 4.17 -1.87
CA VAL A 100 -9.86 3.74 -0.51
C VAL A 100 -11.36 3.97 -0.24
N ALA A 101 -11.90 5.11 -0.64
CA ALA A 101 -13.31 5.41 -0.47
C ALA A 101 -14.21 4.46 -1.29
N GLU A 102 -13.78 4.04 -2.47
CA GLU A 102 -14.47 3.02 -3.27
C GLU A 102 -14.49 1.66 -2.58
N VAL A 103 -13.39 1.24 -1.96
CA VAL A 103 -13.35 0.01 -1.14
C VAL A 103 -14.32 0.12 0.04
N ILE A 104 -14.34 1.25 0.73
CA ILE A 104 -15.26 1.50 1.85
C ILE A 104 -16.73 1.42 1.41
N LYS A 105 -17.07 1.97 0.23
CA LYS A 105 -18.44 1.96 -0.29
C LYS A 105 -18.89 0.60 -0.81
N SER A 106 -17.98 -0.15 -1.44
CA SER A 106 -18.29 -1.43 -2.10
C SER A 106 -18.26 -2.62 -1.14
N SER A 107 -17.50 -2.52 -0.07
CA SER A 107 -17.47 -3.51 0.98
C SER A 107 -18.59 -3.21 1.97
N SER A 108 -19.48 -4.16 2.26
CA SER A 108 -20.39 -4.03 3.40
C SER A 108 -19.56 -4.06 4.69
N PHE A 109 -19.12 -2.90 5.17
CA PHE A 109 -18.48 -2.72 6.49
C PHE A 109 -19.52 -2.75 7.61
#